data_AF-A0A1S3VLY4-F1
#
_entry.id   AF-A0A1S3VLY4-F1
#
_cell.length_a   1.000
_cell.length_b   1.000
_cell.length_c   1.000
_cell.angle_alpha   90.00
_cell.angle_beta   90.00
_cell.angle_gamma   90.00
#
_symmetry.space_group_name_H-M   'P 1'
#
loop_
_entity.id
_entity.type
_entity.pdbx_description
1 polymer ?
#
loop_
_entity_poly.entity_id
_entity_poly.type
_entity_poly.pdbx_seq_one_letter_code
_entity_poly.pdbx_strand_id
1 'polypeptide(L)'
;MATAVSCSWLTLPSQMKNISLTSSSHPICNSSSLSFSKSLSLPLFSQGNCLPLSTVQRRASVVCEAAPKKKVDSAVKRARQAENRRIYNKARKSEIKTRTKKVLEALEVLKKKQDAVSEEIFPIEKLIGEAYSTIDKAVRAGTLHRNTGANRKARLARRKKAVEIHHGWYIPVPEATA
;
A
#
# COMPACT_ATOMS: atom_id res chain seq x y z
N MET A 1 0.64 32.03 49.09
CA MET A 1 0.34 33.06 48.08
C MET A 1 0.57 32.45 46.71
N ALA A 2 -0.50 32.07 46.02
CA ALA A 2 -0.45 31.42 44.71
C ALA A 2 -0.89 32.43 43.65
N THR A 3 0.01 32.79 42.73
CA THR A 3 -0.28 33.71 41.63
C THR A 3 -0.63 32.92 40.38
N ALA A 4 -1.90 32.96 40.00
CA ALA A 4 -2.41 32.39 38.76
C ALA A 4 -1.98 33.26 37.57
N VAL A 5 -1.23 32.68 36.64
CA VAL A 5 -0.84 33.33 35.38
C VAL A 5 -1.93 33.05 34.34
N SER A 6 -2.74 34.08 34.09
CA SER A 6 -3.78 34.10 33.06
C SER A 6 -3.15 34.32 31.69
N CYS A 7 -3.10 33.28 30.85
CA CYS A 7 -2.67 33.38 29.46
C CYS A 7 -3.89 33.70 28.58
N SER A 8 -4.07 34.98 28.25
CA SER A 8 -5.02 35.44 27.24
C SER A 8 -4.50 35.05 25.86
N TRP A 9 -5.17 34.10 25.19
CA TRP A 9 -4.86 33.70 23.83
C TRP A 9 -5.43 34.72 22.85
N LEU A 10 -4.53 35.36 22.10
CA LEU A 10 -4.82 36.28 21.02
C LEU A 10 -5.57 35.55 19.90
N THR A 11 -6.79 35.99 19.61
CA THR A 11 -7.62 35.57 18.48
C THR A 11 -7.10 36.24 17.20
N LEU A 12 -6.53 35.46 16.28
CA LEU A 12 -6.25 35.93 14.91
C LEU A 12 -7.54 35.89 14.05
N PRO A 13 -7.89 36.96 13.32
CA PRO A 13 -8.98 36.91 12.35
C PRO A 13 -8.53 36.20 11.06
N SER A 14 -9.13 35.05 10.79
CA SER A 14 -9.05 34.35 9.49
C SER A 14 -9.98 35.04 8.49
N GLN A 15 -9.42 35.81 7.55
CA GLN A 15 -10.17 36.27 6.39
C GLN A 15 -10.28 35.13 5.36
N MET A 16 -11.48 34.55 5.25
CA MET A 16 -11.79 33.61 4.18
C MET A 16 -11.99 34.38 2.86
N LYS A 17 -11.09 34.20 1.89
CA LYS A 17 -11.33 34.60 0.51
C LYS A 17 -12.33 33.64 -0.12
N ASN A 18 -13.51 34.16 -0.47
CA ASN A 18 -14.52 33.43 -1.26
C ASN A 18 -13.97 33.19 -2.67
N ILE A 19 -13.70 31.93 -2.99
CA ILE A 19 -13.32 31.50 -4.34
C ILE A 19 -14.64 31.27 -5.09
N SER A 20 -14.99 32.19 -5.98
CA SER A 20 -16.11 32.05 -6.91
C SER A 20 -15.82 30.91 -7.90
N LEU A 21 -16.62 29.85 -7.84
CA LEU A 21 -16.65 28.80 -8.86
C LEU A 21 -17.46 29.31 -10.05
N THR A 22 -16.79 29.72 -11.12
CA THR A 22 -17.42 29.95 -12.42
C THR A 22 -17.84 28.60 -13.01
N SER A 23 -19.14 28.34 -13.04
CA SER A 23 -19.74 27.19 -13.72
C SER A 23 -19.65 27.36 -15.24
N SER A 24 -18.63 26.77 -15.88
CA SER A 24 -18.61 26.60 -17.33
C SER A 24 -19.45 25.37 -17.71
N SER A 25 -20.65 25.64 -18.23
CA SER A 25 -21.53 24.66 -18.85
C SER A 25 -20.96 24.20 -20.21
N HIS A 26 -20.50 22.96 -20.30
CA HIS A 26 -20.24 22.29 -21.57
C HIS A 26 -21.47 21.45 -21.96
N PRO A 27 -22.08 21.65 -23.14
CA PRO A 27 -23.14 20.78 -23.61
C PRO A 27 -22.54 19.45 -24.10
N ILE A 28 -22.94 18.34 -23.49
CA ILE A 28 -22.67 16.99 -23.97
C ILE A 28 -23.78 16.62 -24.96
N CYS A 29 -23.48 16.67 -26.25
CA CYS A 29 -24.11 15.85 -27.30
C CYS A 29 -23.11 14.72 -27.63
N ASN A 30 -23.43 13.46 -27.93
CA ASN A 30 -24.57 12.87 -28.61
C ASN A 30 -24.89 11.49 -28.00
N SER A 31 -26.18 11.18 -27.94
CA SER A 31 -26.74 9.84 -27.79
C SER A 31 -26.55 9.05 -29.08
N SER A 32 -25.66 8.05 -29.11
CA SER A 32 -25.63 7.04 -30.17
C SER A 32 -26.54 5.87 -29.78
N SER A 33 -27.73 5.80 -30.36
CA SER A 33 -28.61 4.64 -30.30
C SER A 33 -28.00 3.50 -31.12
N LEU A 34 -27.55 2.43 -30.46
CA LEU A 34 -27.19 1.19 -31.15
C LEU A 34 -28.48 0.39 -31.40
N SER A 35 -29.06 0.61 -32.57
CA SER A 35 -30.10 -0.24 -33.15
C SER A 35 -29.44 -1.49 -33.71
N PHE A 36 -29.47 -2.62 -32.99
CA PHE A 36 -29.22 -3.92 -33.59
C PHE A 36 -30.57 -4.51 -34.03
N SER A 37 -30.70 -4.63 -35.33
CA SER A 37 -31.87 -5.03 -36.10
C SER A 37 -32.36 -6.45 -35.78
N LYS A 38 -33.70 -6.59 -35.76
CA LYS A 38 -34.43 -7.85 -35.91
C LYS A 38 -34.11 -8.46 -37.29
N SER A 39 -33.77 -9.74 -37.33
CA SER A 39 -33.97 -10.58 -38.52
C SER A 39 -34.70 -11.87 -38.10
N LEU A 40 -35.91 -12.00 -38.62
CA LEU A 40 -36.80 -13.16 -38.57
C LEU A 40 -36.38 -14.20 -39.62
N SER A 41 -36.41 -15.49 -39.24
CA SER A 41 -36.69 -16.69 -40.10
C SER A 41 -36.10 -17.93 -39.40
N LEU A 42 -36.72 -19.09 -39.14
CA LEU A 42 -38.01 -19.74 -39.40
C LEU A 42 -38.12 -20.90 -38.36
N PRO A 43 -39.32 -21.41 -38.03
CA PRO A 43 -39.47 -22.57 -37.14
C PRO A 43 -39.32 -23.88 -37.93
N LEU A 44 -38.40 -24.76 -37.51
CA LEU A 44 -38.36 -26.15 -37.99
C LEU A 44 -38.86 -27.10 -36.90
N PHE A 45 -39.89 -27.84 -37.28
CA PHE A 45 -40.56 -28.95 -36.62
C PHE A 45 -39.70 -29.87 -35.74
N SER A 46 -40.20 -30.20 -34.55
CA SER A 46 -40.24 -31.59 -34.07
C SER A 46 -41.32 -31.73 -32.99
N GLN A 47 -42.39 -32.45 -33.35
CA GLN A 47 -43.40 -32.91 -32.41
C GLN A 47 -42.80 -34.04 -31.57
N GLY A 48 -42.75 -33.85 -30.25
CA GLY A 48 -42.29 -34.87 -29.31
C GLY A 48 -43.02 -34.74 -27.98
N ASN A 49 -43.98 -35.65 -27.76
CA ASN A 49 -44.64 -36.06 -26.52
C ASN A 49 -44.43 -35.20 -25.25
N CYS A 50 -45.49 -34.48 -24.86
CA CYS A 50 -45.67 -33.98 -23.50
C CYS A 50 -46.31 -35.07 -22.61
N LEU A 51 -45.52 -35.66 -21.71
CA LEU A 51 -46.07 -36.42 -20.57
C LEU A 51 -46.50 -35.44 -19.47
N PRO A 52 -47.69 -35.58 -18.86
CA PRO A 52 -48.10 -34.72 -17.77
C PRO A 52 -47.33 -35.12 -16.50
N LEU A 53 -46.31 -34.33 -16.14
CA LEU A 53 -45.67 -34.45 -14.83
C LEU A 53 -46.70 -34.08 -13.77
N SER A 54 -47.10 -35.08 -12.98
CA SER A 54 -48.04 -34.94 -11.88
C SER A 54 -47.61 -33.81 -10.95
N THR A 55 -48.52 -32.85 -10.73
CA THR A 55 -48.32 -31.78 -9.76
C THR A 55 -48.45 -32.37 -8.37
N VAL A 56 -47.35 -32.86 -7.80
CA VAL A 56 -47.27 -33.14 -6.36
C VAL A 56 -47.30 -31.79 -5.65
N GLN A 57 -48.47 -31.42 -5.13
CA GLN A 57 -48.66 -30.24 -4.31
C GLN A 57 -47.93 -30.40 -2.96
N ARG A 58 -46.61 -30.18 -2.94
CA ARG A 58 -45.89 -29.94 -1.68
C ARG A 58 -46.19 -28.51 -1.23
N ARG A 59 -47.30 -28.33 -0.52
CA ARG A 59 -47.57 -27.12 0.27
C ARG A 59 -46.71 -27.15 1.53
N ALA A 60 -45.43 -26.86 1.37
CA ALA A 60 -44.63 -26.28 2.44
C ALA A 60 -44.50 -24.79 2.14
N SER A 61 -45.35 -23.96 2.75
CA SER A 61 -45.18 -22.51 2.71
C SER A 61 -43.98 -22.15 3.57
N VAL A 62 -42.79 -22.23 2.98
CA VAL A 62 -41.60 -21.62 3.58
C VAL A 62 -41.82 -20.12 3.48
N VAL A 63 -42.15 -19.49 4.62
CA VAL A 63 -42.14 -18.04 4.75
C VAL A 63 -40.68 -17.62 4.59
N CYS A 64 -40.29 -17.22 3.39
CA CYS A 64 -39.02 -16.53 3.17
C CYS A 64 -39.14 -15.16 3.84
N GLU A 65 -38.65 -15.04 5.08
CA GLU A 65 -38.37 -13.75 5.66
C GLU A 65 -37.44 -12.99 4.71
N ALA A 66 -37.94 -11.89 4.14
CA ALA A 66 -37.25 -11.16 3.10
C ALA A 66 -35.96 -10.57 3.70
N ALA A 67 -34.81 -11.17 3.35
CA ALA A 67 -33.50 -10.69 3.76
C ALA A 67 -33.41 -9.17 3.52
N PRO A 68 -32.90 -8.39 4.49
CA PRO A 68 -32.83 -6.94 4.33
C PRO A 68 -31.98 -6.62 3.12
N LYS A 69 -32.60 -6.01 2.09
CA LYS A 69 -31.94 -5.55 0.87
C LYS A 69 -31.10 -4.31 1.17
N LYS A 70 -30.14 -4.42 2.09
CA LYS A 70 -29.15 -3.36 2.34
C LYS A 70 -28.23 -3.29 1.13
N LYS A 71 -28.32 -2.17 0.41
CA LYS A 71 -27.44 -1.84 -0.71
C LYS A 71 -26.00 -1.89 -0.20
N VAL A 72 -25.11 -2.54 -0.94
CA VAL A 72 -23.69 -2.63 -0.57
C VAL A 72 -23.09 -1.22 -0.62
N ASP A 73 -22.80 -0.67 0.55
CA ASP A 73 -22.17 0.64 0.63
C ASP A 73 -20.69 0.52 0.22
N SER A 74 -20.36 1.19 -0.89
CA SER A 74 -18.99 1.23 -1.41
C SER A 74 -18.01 1.83 -0.39
N ALA A 75 -18.47 2.74 0.48
CA ALA A 75 -17.65 3.35 1.52
C ALA A 75 -17.24 2.31 2.58
N VAL A 76 -18.18 1.50 3.07
CA VAL A 76 -17.90 0.43 4.04
C VAL A 76 -16.93 -0.59 3.46
N LYS A 77 -17.07 -0.94 2.17
CA LYS A 77 -16.12 -1.83 1.48
C LYS A 77 -14.71 -1.23 1.44
N ARG A 78 -14.57 0.05 1.09
CA ARG A 78 -13.28 0.74 1.04
C ARG A 78 -12.64 0.81 2.43
N ALA A 79 -13.41 1.06 3.48
CA ALA A 79 -12.93 1.06 4.86
C ALA A 79 -12.33 -0.30 5.26
N ARG A 80 -13.04 -1.40 4.98
CA ARG A 80 -12.53 -2.77 5.23
C ARG A 80 -11.24 -3.07 4.46
N GLN A 81 -11.19 -2.71 3.18
CA GLN A 81 -9.99 -2.90 2.36
C GLN A 81 -8.80 -2.06 2.85
N ALA A 82 -9.06 -0.82 3.28
CA ALA A 82 -8.04 0.07 3.82
C ALA A 82 -7.43 -0.49 5.10
N GLU A 83 -8.25 -1.00 6.03
CA GLU A 83 -7.75 -1.61 7.27
C GLU A 83 -6.86 -2.82 7.00
N ASN A 84 -7.30 -3.72 6.12
CA ASN A 84 -6.49 -4.89 5.74
C ASN A 84 -5.15 -4.46 5.12
N ARG A 85 -5.16 -3.52 4.18
CA ARG A 85 -3.94 -2.96 3.57
C ARG A 85 -3.05 -2.26 4.60
N ARG A 86 -3.65 -1.56 5.57
CA ARG A 86 -2.93 -0.87 6.67
C ARG A 86 -2.15 -1.88 7.50
N ILE A 87 -2.77 -2.99 7.89
CA ILE A 87 -2.13 -4.04 8.70
C ILE A 87 -0.92 -4.63 7.95
N TYR A 88 -1.08 -5.02 6.69
CA TYR A 88 0.04 -5.58 5.90
C TYR A 88 1.16 -4.58 5.66
N ASN A 89 0.82 -3.33 5.32
CA ASN A 89 1.82 -2.28 5.10
C ASN A 89 2.54 -1.90 6.39
N LYS A 90 1.84 -1.90 7.53
CA LYS A 90 2.44 -1.68 8.85
C LYS A 90 3.45 -2.77 9.15
N ALA A 91 3.09 -4.04 8.99
CA ALA A 91 3.97 -5.18 9.23
C ALA A 91 5.26 -5.12 8.39
N ARG A 92 5.13 -4.92 7.07
CA ARG A 92 6.28 -4.77 6.16
C ARG A 92 7.16 -3.58 6.53
N LYS A 93 6.57 -2.42 6.84
CA LYS A 93 7.33 -1.22 7.24
C LYS A 93 8.06 -1.42 8.56
N SER A 94 7.42 -2.06 9.55
CA SER A 94 8.06 -2.38 10.83
C SER A 94 9.20 -3.39 10.67
N GLU A 95 9.03 -4.41 9.82
CA GLU A 95 10.06 -5.40 9.55
C GLU A 95 11.32 -4.75 8.95
N ILE A 96 11.15 -3.88 7.95
CA ILE A 96 12.30 -3.16 7.38
C ILE A 96 12.98 -2.31 8.45
N LYS A 97 12.21 -1.63 9.32
CA LYS A 97 12.75 -0.80 10.40
C LYS A 97 13.58 -1.65 11.37
N THR A 98 13.09 -2.81 11.79
CA THR A 98 13.82 -3.71 12.70
C THR A 98 15.07 -4.29 12.07
N ARG A 99 15.02 -4.83 10.84
CA ARG A 99 16.22 -5.35 10.15
C ARG A 99 17.27 -4.26 9.94
N THR A 100 16.85 -3.07 9.51
CA THR A 100 17.74 -1.91 9.35
C THR A 100 18.39 -1.52 10.68
N LYS A 101 17.63 -1.52 11.78
CA LYS A 101 18.16 -1.19 13.11
C LYS A 101 19.24 -2.19 13.55
N LYS A 102 18.99 -3.49 13.38
CA LYS A 102 19.96 -4.55 13.69
C LYS A 102 21.30 -4.35 12.95
N VAL A 103 21.24 -4.02 11.66
CA VAL A 103 22.46 -3.73 10.87
C VAL A 103 23.19 -2.52 11.41
N LEU A 104 22.48 -1.44 11.75
CA LEU A 104 23.11 -0.21 12.27
C LEU A 104 23.73 -0.44 13.65
N GLU A 105 23.05 -1.16 14.55
CA GLU A 105 23.59 -1.52 15.86
C GLU A 105 24.88 -2.35 15.71
N ALA A 106 24.89 -3.36 14.82
CA ALA A 106 26.08 -4.16 14.56
C ALA A 106 27.26 -3.34 14.01
N LEU A 107 26.98 -2.41 13.06
CA LEU A 107 28.00 -1.50 12.52
C LEU A 107 28.53 -0.50 13.57
N GLU A 108 27.67 -0.04 14.48
CA GLU A 108 28.07 0.87 15.57
C GLU A 108 28.94 0.17 16.61
N VAL A 109 28.66 -1.10 16.92
CA VAL A 109 29.50 -1.93 17.77
C VAL A 109 30.87 -2.15 17.11
N LEU A 110 30.89 -2.50 15.82
CA LEU A 110 32.13 -2.71 15.08
C LEU A 110 33.00 -1.45 15.05
N LYS A 111 32.40 -0.27 14.80
CA LYS A 111 33.12 1.01 14.79
C LYS A 111 33.82 1.33 16.13
N LYS A 112 33.28 0.86 17.25
CA LYS A 112 33.83 1.14 18.59
C LYS A 112 34.99 0.19 18.95
N LYS A 113 35.04 -1.01 18.37
CA LYS A 113 36.13 -1.95 18.58
C LYS A 113 37.31 -1.54 17.70
N GLN A 114 38.48 -1.31 18.29
CA GLN A 114 39.68 -0.94 17.53
C GLN A 114 40.38 -2.15 16.90
N ASP A 115 40.25 -3.34 17.49
CA ASP A 115 40.89 -4.58 17.02
C ASP A 115 39.94 -5.44 16.18
N ALA A 116 39.28 -4.84 15.20
CA ALA A 116 38.34 -5.57 14.35
C ALA A 116 39.10 -6.52 13.40
N VAL A 117 38.80 -7.81 13.50
CA VAL A 117 39.24 -8.83 12.54
C VAL A 117 38.27 -8.85 11.35
N SER A 118 38.78 -9.05 10.14
CA SER A 118 38.00 -9.13 8.89
C SER A 118 36.82 -10.13 8.96
N GLU A 119 36.91 -11.13 9.85
CA GLU A 119 35.89 -12.15 10.05
C GLU A 119 34.59 -11.59 10.67
N GLU A 120 34.64 -10.49 11.43
CA GLU A 120 33.43 -9.88 12.02
C GLU A 120 32.51 -9.22 10.96
N ILE A 121 32.99 -9.07 9.72
CA ILE A 121 32.21 -8.47 8.62
C ILE A 121 31.17 -9.46 8.06
N PHE A 122 31.51 -10.74 7.95
CA PHE A 122 30.61 -11.78 7.39
C PHE A 122 29.21 -11.82 8.02
N PRO A 123 29.05 -11.81 9.37
CA PRO A 123 27.72 -11.80 9.97
C PRO A 123 26.95 -10.51 9.64
N ILE A 124 27.63 -9.37 9.52
CA ILE A 124 27.00 -8.10 9.15
C ILE A 124 26.52 -8.15 7.70
N GLU A 125 27.29 -8.72 6.79
CA GLU A 125 26.89 -8.89 5.39
C GLU A 125 25.67 -9.79 5.23
N LYS A 126 25.57 -10.86 6.04
CA LYS A 126 24.36 -11.68 6.11
C LYS A 126 23.13 -10.86 6.54
N LEU A 127 23.26 -10.03 7.58
CA LEU A 127 22.19 -9.13 8.03
C LEU A 127 21.82 -8.09 6.97
N ILE A 128 22.80 -7.57 6.22
CA ILE A 128 22.57 -6.66 5.09
C ILE A 128 21.80 -7.38 3.98
N GLY A 129 22.17 -8.61 3.65
CA GLY A 129 21.47 -9.44 2.66
C GLY A 129 20.00 -9.67 3.03
N GLU A 130 19.73 -9.98 4.30
CA GLU A 130 18.35 -10.07 4.81
C GLU A 130 17.59 -8.75 4.68
N ALA A 131 18.21 -7.63 5.07
CA ALA A 131 17.60 -6.31 4.99
C ALA A 131 17.27 -5.94 3.52
N TYR A 132 18.16 -6.22 2.57
CA TYR A 132 17.94 -6.00 1.15
C TYR A 132 16.80 -6.87 0.62
N SER A 133 16.77 -8.16 0.98
CA SER A 133 15.68 -9.06 0.60
C SER A 133 14.32 -8.54 1.06
N THR A 134 14.20 -8.09 2.31
CA THR A 134 12.95 -7.53 2.84
C THR A 134 12.57 -6.21 2.16
N ILE A 135 13.54 -5.32 1.89
CA ILE A 135 13.29 -4.07 1.16
C ILE A 135 12.73 -4.36 -0.24
N ASP A 136 13.35 -5.27 -0.98
CA ASP A 136 12.96 -5.58 -2.36
C ASP A 136 11.61 -6.28 -2.43
N LYS A 137 11.33 -7.19 -1.49
CA LYS A 137 9.99 -7.79 -1.34
C LYS A 137 8.94 -6.71 -1.09
N ALA A 138 9.22 -5.70 -0.28
CA ALA A 138 8.29 -4.61 -0.01
C ALA A 138 8.11 -3.65 -1.20
N VAL A 139 9.14 -3.46 -2.03
CA VAL A 139 9.04 -2.70 -3.29
C VAL A 139 8.19 -3.47 -4.30
N ARG A 140 8.48 -4.76 -4.52
CA ARG A 140 7.71 -5.65 -5.40
C ARG A 140 6.24 -5.73 -4.98
N ALA A 141 5.97 -5.77 -3.68
CA ALA A 141 4.61 -5.83 -3.14
C ALA A 141 3.88 -4.47 -3.13
N GLY A 142 4.51 -3.39 -3.60
CA GLY A 142 3.91 -2.05 -3.71
C GLY A 142 3.75 -1.30 -2.38
N THR A 143 4.38 -1.76 -1.28
CA THR A 143 4.34 -1.06 0.01
C THR A 143 5.31 0.13 0.06
N LEU A 144 6.42 0.05 -0.67
CA LEU A 144 7.40 1.12 -0.84
C LEU A 144 7.57 1.47 -2.31
N HIS A 145 7.79 2.75 -2.61
CA HIS A 145 8.19 3.17 -3.93
C HIS A 145 9.65 2.78 -4.22
N ARG A 146 9.98 2.52 -5.50
CA ARG A 146 11.31 2.10 -5.95
C ARG A 146 12.44 3.02 -5.45
N ASN A 147 12.24 4.34 -5.51
CA ASN A 147 13.23 5.32 -5.04
C ASN A 147 13.42 5.24 -3.52
N THR A 148 12.34 4.98 -2.77
CA THR A 148 12.44 4.81 -1.31
C THR A 148 13.20 3.54 -0.95
N GLY A 149 12.99 2.45 -1.70
CA GLY A 149 13.80 1.24 -1.57
C GLY A 149 15.28 1.48 -1.85
N ALA A 150 15.57 2.13 -2.99
CA ALA A 150 16.93 2.50 -3.38
C ALA A 150 17.64 3.37 -2.33
N ASN A 151 16.95 4.41 -1.82
CA ASN A 151 17.50 5.29 -0.78
C ASN A 151 17.83 4.53 0.52
N ARG A 152 17.02 3.54 0.90
CA ARG A 152 17.28 2.70 2.08
C ARG A 152 18.51 1.82 1.90
N LYS A 153 18.67 1.21 0.71
CA LYS A 153 19.87 0.43 0.37
C LYS A 153 21.12 1.30 0.34
N ALA A 154 21.05 2.44 -0.33
CA ALA A 154 22.15 3.40 -0.41
C ALA A 154 22.60 3.85 0.99
N ARG A 155 21.66 4.07 1.92
CA ARG A 155 21.99 4.40 3.32
C ARG A 155 22.81 3.31 4.00
N LEU A 156 22.41 2.04 3.89
CA LEU A 156 23.14 0.92 4.49
C LEU A 156 24.54 0.76 3.88
N ALA A 157 24.63 0.83 2.54
CA ALA A 157 25.91 0.74 1.83
C ALA A 157 26.87 1.86 2.25
N ARG A 158 26.39 3.12 2.34
CA ARG A 158 27.20 4.26 2.80
C ARG A 158 27.72 4.06 4.23
N ARG A 159 26.89 3.51 5.13
CA ARG A 159 27.30 3.24 6.51
C ARG A 159 28.33 2.13 6.59
N LYS A 160 28.19 1.05 5.80
CA LYS A 160 29.20 -0.01 5.69
C LYS A 160 30.55 0.56 5.24
N LYS A 161 30.57 1.29 4.12
CA LYS A 161 31.79 1.92 3.58
C LYS A 161 32.47 2.86 4.57
N ALA A 162 31.70 3.65 5.32
CA ALA A 162 32.26 4.53 6.34
C ALA A 162 32.98 3.77 7.46
N VAL A 163 32.48 2.58 7.83
CA VAL A 163 33.14 1.71 8.81
C VAL A 163 34.40 1.07 8.21
N GLU A 164 34.36 0.62 6.96
CA GLU A 164 35.53 0.08 6.25
C GLU A 164 36.66 1.11 6.15
N ILE A 165 36.34 2.38 5.82
CA ILE A 165 37.32 3.48 5.77
C ILE A 165 37.90 3.77 7.17
N HIS A 166 37.07 3.75 8.21
CA HIS A 166 37.53 4.01 9.59
C HIS A 166 38.59 3.00 10.07
N HIS A 167 38.45 1.74 9.67
CA HIS A 167 39.43 0.68 10.01
C HIS A 167 40.57 0.58 8.99
N GLY A 168 40.56 1.39 7.92
CA GLY A 168 41.62 1.42 6.91
C GLY A 168 41.57 0.25 5.90
N TRP A 169 40.51 -0.55 5.87
CA TRP A 169 40.38 -1.66 4.90
C TRP A 169 40.07 -1.19 3.47
N TYR A 170 39.55 0.02 3.34
CA TYR A 170 39.23 0.61 2.05
C TYR A 170 39.69 2.07 2.02
N ILE A 171 40.51 2.40 1.03
CA ILE A 171 40.89 3.76 0.71
C ILE A 171 40.22 4.07 -0.64
N PRO A 172 39.28 5.03 -0.69
CA PRO A 172 38.69 5.41 -1.96
C PRO A 172 39.78 5.99 -2.86
N VAL A 173 39.85 5.49 -4.09
CA VAL A 173 40.67 6.11 -5.13
C VAL A 173 40.16 7.55 -5.31
N PRO A 174 41.04 8.57 -5.25
CA PRO A 174 40.61 9.95 -5.50
C PRO A 174 40.06 10.02 -6.93
N GLU A 175 38.78 10.35 -7.06
CA GLU A 175 38.12 10.55 -8.34
C GLU A 175 38.91 11.63 -9.10
N ALA A 176 39.49 11.27 -10.24
CA ALA A 176 40.12 12.23 -11.13
C ALA A 176 39.06 13.25 -11.54
N THR A 177 39.24 14.48 -11.09
CA THR A 177 38.38 15.61 -11.45
C THR A 177 38.40 15.80 -12.96
N ALA A 178 37.30 15.43 -13.62
CA ALA A 178 37.01 15.75 -15.02
C ALA A 178 36.32 17.11 -15.12
#